data_AF-A0A3D2UWU1-F1
#
_entry.id   AF-A0A3D2UWU1-F1
#
_cell.length_a   1.000
_cell.length_b   1.000
_cell.length_c   1.000
_cell.angle_alpha   90.00
_cell.angle_beta   90.00
_cell.angle_gamma   90.00
#
_symmetry.space_group_name_H-M   'P 1'
#
loop_
_entity.id
_entity.type
_entity.pdbx_description
1 polymer ?
#
loop_
_entity_poly.entity_id
_entity_poly.type
_entity_poly.pdbx_seq_one_letter_code
_entity_poly.pdbx_strand_id
1 'polypeptide(L)'
;MTTTINNAAGRAVVFTVDAGETHRVFIVNQSNATINSSNASFTDSRTHLIPTIDSAQFGAVRVTTVTEAPFAKTAVGGVAKYANLAQLSIWGIVYIESGGAGFAMEFIGDMADSTIGGNVADVKPVNSNVLEVSDTATSIPENTAPPGRGIN
;
A
#
# COMPACT_ATOMS: atom_id res chain seq x y z
N MET A 1 -4.81 -25.68 7.79
CA MET A 1 -4.76 -25.24 6.37
C MET A 1 -5.81 -24.16 6.21
N THR A 2 -5.40 -22.89 6.28
CA THR A 2 -6.31 -21.77 6.04
C THR A 2 -6.24 -21.47 4.55
N THR A 3 -7.28 -21.83 3.81
CA THR A 3 -7.37 -21.49 2.40
C THR A 3 -7.69 -20.01 2.31
N THR A 4 -6.69 -19.17 2.10
CA THR A 4 -6.91 -17.78 1.75
C THR A 4 -7.68 -17.77 0.44
N ILE A 5 -8.82 -17.07 0.41
CA ILE A 5 -9.71 -17.06 -0.75
C ILE A 5 -8.93 -16.48 -1.93
N ASN A 6 -8.80 -17.24 -3.03
CA ASN A 6 -8.07 -16.80 -4.22
C ASN A 6 -8.91 -15.80 -5.04
N ASN A 7 -9.13 -14.61 -4.47
CA ASN A 7 -9.72 -13.46 -5.14
C ASN A 7 -8.91 -12.20 -4.79
N ALA A 8 -9.27 -11.05 -5.37
CA ALA A 8 -8.55 -9.81 -5.12
C ALA A 8 -8.47 -9.44 -3.62
N ALA A 9 -9.52 -9.73 -2.85
CA ALA A 9 -9.57 -9.44 -1.42
C ALA A 9 -8.67 -10.36 -0.59
N GLY A 10 -8.56 -11.65 -0.94
CA GLY A 10 -7.66 -12.59 -0.26
C GLY A 10 -6.19 -12.49 -0.68
N ARG A 11 -5.88 -11.59 -1.62
CA ARG A 11 -4.52 -11.23 -2.06
C ARG A 11 -4.11 -9.81 -1.61
N ALA A 12 -4.74 -9.34 -0.55
CA ALA A 12 -4.42 -8.09 0.10
C ALA A 12 -4.21 -8.35 1.60
N VAL A 13 -3.35 -7.55 2.22
CA VAL A 13 -3.18 -7.51 3.66
C VAL A 13 -3.23 -6.05 4.10
N VAL A 14 -3.88 -5.80 5.23
CA VAL A 14 -4.00 -4.47 5.82
C VAL A 14 -3.41 -4.55 7.22
N PHE A 15 -2.49 -3.65 7.51
CA PHE A 15 -1.81 -3.58 8.78
C PHE A 15 -1.40 -2.15 9.08
N THR A 16 -1.15 -1.89 10.36
CA THR A 16 -0.59 -0.62 10.85
C THR A 16 0.92 -0.81 11.03
N VAL A 17 1.69 0.23 10.70
CA VAL A 17 3.11 0.33 11.01
C VAL A 17 3.28 1.46 12.02
N ASP A 18 3.70 1.15 13.23
CA ASP A 18 3.96 2.17 14.24
C ASP A 18 5.34 2.81 14.06
N ALA A 19 5.51 3.98 14.68
CA ALA A 19 6.78 4.70 14.62
C ALA A 19 7.93 3.86 15.19
N GLY A 20 9.01 3.73 14.40
CA GLY A 20 10.20 2.96 14.78
C GLY A 20 10.08 1.45 14.55
N GLU A 21 8.96 0.99 13.98
CA GLU A 21 8.80 -0.42 13.63
C GLU A 21 9.26 -0.73 12.20
N THR A 22 9.62 -2.00 11.98
CA THR A 22 9.89 -2.54 10.65
C THR A 22 9.03 -3.78 10.46
N HIS A 23 8.27 -3.79 9.38
CA HIS A 23 7.42 -4.91 9.01
C HIS A 23 7.99 -5.60 7.77
N ARG A 24 7.67 -6.90 7.64
CA ARG A 24 8.07 -7.71 6.49
C ARG A 24 6.82 -8.22 5.81
N VAL A 25 6.76 -8.06 4.50
CA VAL A 25 5.66 -8.58 3.68
C VAL A 25 6.24 -9.61 2.72
N PHE A 26 5.70 -10.82 2.75
CA PHE A 26 6.08 -11.92 1.89
C PHE A 26 4.97 -12.22 0.90
N ILE A 27 5.30 -12.21 -0.39
CA ILE A 27 4.40 -12.65 -1.46
C ILE A 27 4.87 -14.04 -1.86
N VAL A 28 4.08 -15.06 -1.54
CA VAL A 28 4.51 -16.46 -1.67
C VAL A 28 3.36 -17.37 -2.08
N ASN A 29 3.68 -18.44 -2.80
CA ASN A 29 2.71 -19.46 -3.14
C ASN A 29 2.13 -20.11 -1.88
N GLN A 30 0.82 -20.35 -1.87
CA GLN A 30 0.08 -20.91 -0.73
C GLN A 30 0.65 -22.26 -0.23
N SER A 31 1.21 -23.08 -1.12
CA SER A 31 1.82 -24.37 -0.78
C SER A 31 3.26 -24.27 -0.27
N ASN A 32 3.87 -23.09 -0.19
CA ASN A 32 5.25 -22.92 0.25
C ASN A 32 5.41 -23.26 1.74
N ALA A 33 5.86 -24.49 2.02
CA ALA A 33 5.92 -25.06 3.35
C ALA A 33 6.89 -24.32 4.30
N THR A 34 7.86 -23.57 3.76
CA THR A 34 8.89 -22.89 4.56
C THR A 34 8.42 -21.50 5.01
N ILE A 35 7.58 -20.81 4.24
CA ILE A 35 7.21 -19.41 4.50
C ILE A 35 5.73 -19.25 4.89
N ASN A 36 4.87 -20.23 4.60
CA ASN A 36 3.45 -20.13 4.95
C ASN A 36 3.19 -20.21 6.47
N SER A 37 1.93 -19.99 6.87
CA SER A 37 1.46 -19.84 8.26
C SER A 37 1.69 -21.05 9.18
N SER A 38 2.29 -22.13 8.68
CA SER A 38 2.70 -23.28 9.49
C SER A 38 4.10 -23.13 10.09
N ASN A 39 4.90 -22.14 9.66
CA ASN A 39 6.23 -21.86 10.22
C ASN A 39 6.15 -20.73 11.26
N ALA A 40 6.51 -21.04 12.51
CA ALA A 40 6.50 -20.09 13.63
C ALA A 40 7.38 -18.84 13.42
N SER A 41 8.36 -18.91 12.50
CA SER A 41 9.19 -17.75 12.13
C SER A 41 8.43 -16.67 11.34
N PHE A 42 7.22 -16.98 10.85
CA PHE A 42 6.39 -16.13 10.01
C PHE A 42 5.01 -15.86 10.61
N THR A 43 4.83 -16.14 11.91
CA THR A 43 3.56 -15.92 12.63
C THR A 43 3.60 -14.75 13.60
N ASP A 44 4.66 -13.92 13.56
CA ASP A 44 4.74 -12.71 14.38
C ASP A 44 3.83 -11.58 13.83
N SER A 45 3.51 -10.60 14.68
CA SER A 45 2.60 -9.49 14.34
C SER A 45 3.17 -8.50 13.31
N ARG A 46 4.47 -8.58 13.01
CA ARG A 46 5.17 -7.71 12.05
C ARG A 46 5.48 -8.42 10.73
N THR A 47 5.01 -9.65 10.58
CA THR A 47 5.22 -10.48 9.40
C THR A 47 3.90 -10.75 8.73
N HIS A 48 3.79 -10.32 7.47
CA HIS A 48 2.56 -10.34 6.70
C HIS A 48 2.74 -11.23 5.47
N LEU A 49 1.75 -12.07 5.21
CA LEU A 49 1.76 -12.99 4.07
C LEU A 49 0.68 -12.59 3.08
N ILE A 50 1.05 -12.42 1.82
CA ILE A 50 0.14 -12.30 0.68
C ILE A 50 0.27 -13.61 -0.12
N PRO A 51 -0.64 -14.57 0.09
CA PRO A 51 -0.57 -15.85 -0.58
C PRO A 51 -0.98 -15.74 -2.05
N THR A 52 -0.20 -16.39 -2.90
CA THR A 52 -0.47 -16.58 -4.32
C THR A 52 -0.87 -18.02 -4.60
N ILE A 53 -1.34 -18.29 -5.82
CA ILE A 53 -1.62 -19.67 -6.25
C ILE A 53 -0.33 -20.36 -6.65
N ASP A 54 -0.36 -21.69 -6.66
CA ASP A 54 0.78 -22.55 -7.01
C ASP A 54 1.04 -22.61 -8.53
N SER A 55 1.11 -21.44 -9.18
CA SER A 55 1.43 -21.31 -10.60
C SER A 55 2.14 -19.98 -10.89
N ALA A 56 2.81 -19.87 -12.04
CA ALA A 56 3.41 -18.61 -12.47
C ALA A 56 2.37 -17.48 -12.49
N GLN A 57 2.71 -16.34 -11.89
CA GLN A 57 1.86 -15.16 -11.84
C GLN A 57 2.63 -13.95 -12.32
N PHE A 58 1.92 -13.08 -13.03
CA PHE A 58 2.38 -11.74 -13.37
C PHE A 58 1.48 -10.73 -12.68
N GLY A 59 2.04 -9.59 -12.30
CA GLY A 59 1.30 -8.53 -11.65
C GLY A 59 2.19 -7.43 -11.12
N ALA A 60 1.58 -6.54 -10.36
CA ALA A 60 2.25 -5.47 -9.66
C ALA A 60 1.83 -5.49 -8.19
N VAL A 61 2.73 -5.02 -7.32
CA VAL A 61 2.40 -4.74 -5.93
C VAL A 61 1.92 -3.29 -5.87
N ARG A 62 0.72 -3.09 -5.31
CA ARG A 62 0.20 -1.77 -4.98
C ARG A 62 0.15 -1.62 -3.48
N VAL A 63 0.74 -0.53 -2.98
CA VAL A 63 0.67 -0.14 -1.59
C VAL A 63 -0.12 1.17 -1.53
N THR A 64 -1.05 1.28 -0.59
CA THR A 64 -1.88 2.46 -0.37
C THR A 64 -2.08 2.65 1.12
N THR A 65 -2.19 3.90 1.56
CA THR A 65 -2.65 4.17 2.92
C THR A 65 -4.16 4.10 3.00
N VAL A 66 -4.65 3.89 4.22
CA VAL A 66 -6.00 4.21 4.62
C VAL A 66 -5.87 4.98 5.93
N THR A 67 -6.36 6.21 5.97
CA THR A 67 -6.33 7.04 7.18
C THR A 67 -7.65 7.79 7.32
N GLU A 68 -8.22 7.77 8.52
CA GLU A 68 -9.46 8.50 8.83
C GLU A 68 -9.24 10.02 8.91
N ALA A 69 -7.99 10.44 9.17
CA ALA A 69 -7.64 11.84 9.35
C ALA A 69 -6.40 12.24 8.53
N PRO A 70 -6.49 12.27 7.18
CA PRO A 70 -5.34 12.53 6.30
C PRO A 70 -4.69 13.92 6.49
N PHE A 71 -5.42 14.87 7.08
CA PHE A 71 -4.94 16.23 7.33
C PHE A 71 -4.48 16.46 8.77
N ALA A 72 -4.62 15.46 9.66
CA ALA A 72 -4.13 15.56 11.02
C ALA A 72 -2.61 15.42 11.03
N LYS A 73 -1.92 16.51 11.38
CA LYS A 73 -0.46 16.55 11.51
C LYS A 73 -0.02 16.20 12.93
N THR A 74 1.07 15.46 13.04
CA THR A 74 1.80 15.23 14.29
C THR A 74 3.16 15.89 14.19
N ALA A 75 3.55 16.67 15.20
CA ALA A 75 4.86 17.33 15.21
C ALA A 75 5.93 16.38 15.74
N VAL A 76 6.95 16.09 14.91
CA VAL A 76 8.11 15.28 15.28
C VAL A 76 9.36 16.09 15.02
N GLY A 77 10.14 16.39 16.07
CA GLY A 77 11.34 17.23 15.94
C GLY A 77 11.05 18.64 15.37
N GLY A 78 9.86 19.19 15.64
CA GLY A 78 9.43 20.49 15.10
C GLY A 78 8.92 20.45 13.65
N VAL A 79 8.95 19.30 12.99
CA VAL A 79 8.46 19.11 11.62
C VAL A 79 7.08 18.45 11.66
N ALA A 80 6.13 19.00 10.89
CA ALA A 80 4.82 18.40 10.72
C ALA A 80 4.92 17.12 9.88
N LYS A 81 4.50 15.99 10.46
CA LYS A 81 4.41 14.68 9.81
C LYS A 81 2.94 14.28 9.68
N TYR A 82 2.62 13.55 8.62
CA TYR A 82 1.28 13.03 8.34
C TYR A 82 1.36 11.50 8.26
N ALA A 83 0.32 10.82 8.73
CA ALA A 83 0.22 9.36 8.66
C ALA A 83 -0.05 8.95 7.20
N ASN A 84 1.01 8.82 6.41
CA ASN A 84 0.95 8.44 5.01
C ASN A 84 2.20 7.61 4.59
N LEU A 85 2.13 7.07 3.38
CA LEU A 85 3.14 6.17 2.82
C LEU A 85 4.52 6.85 2.65
N ALA A 86 4.57 8.17 2.53
CA ALA A 86 5.82 8.92 2.41
C ALA A 86 6.64 8.94 3.72
N GLN A 87 6.12 8.43 4.84
CA GLN A 87 6.89 8.24 6.07
C GLN A 87 7.66 6.92 6.10
N LEU A 88 7.44 6.02 5.13
CA LEU A 88 8.03 4.69 5.14
C LEU A 88 9.23 4.61 4.19
N SER A 89 10.29 3.94 4.63
CA SER A 89 11.35 3.45 3.75
C SER A 89 11.03 2.01 3.36
N ILE A 90 11.03 1.74 2.05
CA ILE A 90 10.68 0.42 1.52
C ILE A 90 11.83 -0.07 0.65
N TRP A 91 12.26 -1.29 0.92
CA TRP A 91 13.21 -2.04 0.11
C TRP A 91 12.68 -3.47 -0.01
N GLY A 92 13.09 -4.16 -1.07
CA GLY A 92 12.63 -5.50 -1.36
C GLY A 92 13.72 -6.36 -1.94
N ILE A 93 13.42 -7.65 -2.08
CA ILE A 93 14.28 -8.61 -2.75
C ILE A 93 13.35 -9.50 -3.56
N VAL A 94 13.74 -9.81 -4.80
CA VAL A 94 13.13 -10.90 -5.56
C VAL A 94 14.03 -12.12 -5.41
N TYR A 95 13.47 -13.20 -4.90
CA TYR A 95 14.16 -14.48 -4.75
C TYR A 95 13.56 -15.52 -5.70
N ILE A 96 14.42 -16.19 -6.46
CA ILE A 96 14.05 -17.24 -7.41
C ILE A 96 14.47 -18.59 -6.81
N GLU A 97 13.51 -19.31 -6.24
CA GLU A 97 13.77 -20.56 -5.51
C GLU A 97 14.46 -21.62 -6.39
N SER A 98 14.04 -21.77 -7.65
CA SER A 98 14.62 -22.74 -8.59
C SER A 98 16.10 -22.51 -8.88
N GLY A 99 16.59 -21.28 -8.72
CA GLY A 99 17.98 -20.91 -9.03
C GLY A 99 18.82 -20.61 -7.79
N GLY A 100 18.24 -20.59 -6.59
CA GLY A 100 18.92 -20.21 -5.35
C GLY A 100 19.47 -18.78 -5.36
N ALA A 101 19.00 -17.93 -6.28
CA ALA A 101 19.53 -16.60 -6.54
C ALA A 101 18.40 -15.56 -6.57
N GLY A 102 18.76 -14.30 -6.42
CA GLY A 102 17.82 -13.19 -6.40
C GLY A 102 18.50 -11.87 -6.68
N PHE A 103 17.70 -10.80 -6.72
CA PHE A 103 18.19 -9.44 -6.85
C PHE A 103 17.48 -8.53 -5.85
N ALA A 104 18.21 -7.56 -5.30
CA ALA A 104 17.63 -6.54 -4.45
C ALA A 104 16.81 -5.57 -5.31
N MET A 105 15.64 -5.23 -4.81
CA MET A 105 14.81 -4.14 -5.31
C MET A 105 14.96 -2.97 -4.35
N GLU A 106 15.64 -1.94 -4.79
CA GLU A 106 15.57 -0.64 -4.14
C GLU A 106 14.61 0.24 -4.94
N PHE A 107 13.63 0.83 -4.27
CA PHE A 107 12.87 1.90 -4.86
C PHE A 107 13.74 3.15 -4.79
N ILE A 108 14.25 3.60 -5.94
CA ILE A 108 14.98 4.88 -6.02
C ILE A 108 13.94 6.00 -5.94
N GLY A 109 14.03 6.78 -4.87
CA GLY A 109 13.05 7.81 -4.49
C GLY A 109 12.36 7.45 -3.17
N ASP A 110 12.09 8.45 -2.34
CA ASP A 110 11.03 8.27 -1.35
C ASP A 110 9.69 8.21 -2.11
N MET A 111 8.62 7.72 -1.48
CA MET A 111 7.32 7.73 -2.13
C MET A 111 6.79 9.15 -2.43
N ALA A 112 7.52 10.20 -2.04
CA ALA A 112 7.25 11.60 -2.35
C ALA A 112 8.01 12.11 -3.59
N ASP A 113 8.99 11.37 -4.13
CA ASP A 113 9.66 11.71 -5.40
C ASP A 113 8.73 11.48 -6.62
N SER A 114 7.60 10.78 -6.42
CA SER A 114 6.49 10.70 -7.38
C SER A 114 5.49 11.87 -7.22
N THR A 115 5.97 13.10 -6.99
CA THR A 115 5.11 14.28 -7.05
C THR A 115 4.89 14.68 -8.51
N ILE A 116 3.67 15.10 -8.85
CA ILE A 116 3.38 15.63 -10.18
C ILE A 116 4.12 16.97 -10.32
N GLY A 117 5.09 17.04 -11.24
CA GLY A 117 5.77 18.30 -11.56
C GLY A 117 4.90 19.16 -12.48
N GLY A 118 4.64 20.42 -12.13
CA GLY A 118 3.92 21.38 -12.98
C GLY A 118 2.73 22.07 -12.29
N ASN A 119 2.06 22.97 -13.02
CA ASN A 119 0.84 23.62 -12.54
C ASN A 119 -0.35 22.66 -12.69
N VAL A 120 -0.91 22.22 -11.56
CA VAL A 120 -2.05 21.29 -11.51
C VAL A 120 -3.39 21.96 -11.18
N ALA A 121 -3.47 23.29 -11.30
CA ALA A 121 -4.71 24.03 -11.07
C ALA A 121 -5.90 23.52 -11.91
N ASP A 122 -5.62 23.01 -13.11
CA ASP A 122 -6.64 22.62 -14.09
C ASP A 122 -6.94 21.12 -14.10
N VAL A 123 -6.23 20.30 -13.32
CA VAL A 123 -6.46 18.86 -13.31
C VAL A 123 -7.59 18.56 -12.31
N LYS A 124 -8.79 18.31 -12.84
CA LYS A 124 -10.00 17.97 -12.08
C LYS A 124 -10.20 16.45 -12.03
N PRO A 125 -10.69 15.87 -10.92
CA PRO A 125 -11.06 14.47 -10.87
C PRO A 125 -12.27 14.21 -11.79
N VAL A 126 -12.26 13.08 -12.50
CA VAL A 126 -13.22 12.70 -13.56
C VAL A 126 -14.66 12.55 -13.04
N ASN A 127 -14.88 12.58 -11.73
CA ASN A 127 -16.19 12.56 -11.08
C ASN A 127 -16.79 13.95 -10.78
N SER A 128 -16.17 15.05 -11.24
CA SER A 128 -16.70 16.40 -11.04
C SER A 128 -17.96 16.73 -11.88
N ASN A 129 -18.35 15.87 -12.84
CA ASN A 129 -19.35 16.21 -13.86
C ASN A 129 -20.51 15.20 -13.98
N VAL A 130 -20.90 14.49 -12.91
CA VAL A 130 -22.13 13.71 -12.94
C VAL A 130 -23.11 14.16 -11.85
N LEU A 131 -24.21 14.72 -12.36
CA LEU A 131 -25.55 14.86 -11.79
C LEU A 131 -25.88 16.18 -11.09
N GLU A 132 -26.55 17.05 -11.85
CA GLU A 132 -27.55 17.99 -11.33
C GLU A 132 -28.50 17.23 -10.38
N VAL A 133 -28.33 17.41 -9.08
CA VAL A 133 -29.34 17.02 -8.08
C VAL A 133 -29.90 18.28 -7.48
N SER A 134 -31.15 18.52 -7.85
CA SER A 134 -32.09 19.49 -7.29
C SER A 134 -31.94 19.68 -5.77
N ASP A 135 -32.03 20.94 -5.37
CA ASP A 135 -32.00 21.59 -4.05
C ASP A 135 -32.74 20.88 -2.89
N THR A 136 -32.35 19.65 -2.52
CA THR A 136 -32.84 19.00 -1.28
C THR A 136 -31.98 17.84 -0.75
N ALA A 137 -30.70 17.72 -1.11
CA ALA A 137 -29.81 16.69 -0.56
C ALA A 137 -28.60 17.30 0.15
N THR A 138 -28.47 16.98 1.44
CA THR A 138 -27.30 17.24 2.30
C THR A 138 -26.00 16.89 1.58
N SER A 139 -25.16 17.91 1.36
CA SER A 139 -23.99 17.88 0.48
C SER A 139 -23.05 16.69 0.71
N ILE A 140 -22.76 15.96 -0.37
CA ILE A 140 -21.64 15.01 -0.40
C ILE A 140 -20.35 15.85 -0.42
N PRO A 141 -19.41 15.67 0.52
CA PRO A 141 -18.21 16.48 0.56
C PRO A 141 -17.37 16.28 -0.70
N GLU A 142 -16.98 17.40 -1.32
CA GLU A 142 -16.11 17.42 -2.51
C GLU A 142 -14.82 16.65 -2.22
N ASN A 143 -14.44 15.74 -3.12
CA ASN A 143 -13.10 15.15 -3.12
C ASN A 143 -12.11 16.23 -3.60
N THR A 144 -11.60 17.00 -2.65
CA THR A 144 -10.67 18.12 -2.85
C THR A 144 -9.20 17.68 -2.92
N ALA A 145 -8.92 16.39 -3.13
CA ALA A 145 -7.54 15.93 -3.30
C ALA A 145 -7.00 16.42 -4.65
N PRO A 146 -6.01 17.34 -4.69
CA PRO A 146 -5.39 17.75 -5.93
C PRO A 146 -4.60 16.56 -6.50
N PRO A 147 -4.57 16.43 -7.82
CA PRO A 147 -3.81 15.37 -8.48
C PRO A 147 -2.32 15.56 -8.20
N GLY A 148 -1.64 14.45 -7.92
CA GLY A 148 -0.23 14.45 -7.53
C GLY A 148 0.04 14.58 -6.03
N ARG A 149 -0.98 14.81 -5.20
CA ARG A 149 -0.89 14.34 -3.80
C ARG A 149 -1.07 12.84 -3.91
N GLY A 150 0.00 12.07 -3.65
CA GLY A 150 0.04 10.62 -3.81
C GLY A 150 -1.28 9.99 -3.38
N ILE A 151 -1.74 8.99 -4.14
CA ILE A 151 -3.02 8.31 -3.92
C ILE A 151 -3.23 8.12 -2.42
N ASN A 152 -4.13 8.94 -1.86
CA ASN A 152 -4.45 8.96 -0.43
C ASN A 152 -5.12 7.65 -0.04
#